data_AF-A0A2R5GAY5-F1
#
_entry.id   AF-A0A2R5GAY5-F1
#
_cell.length_a   1.000
_cell.length_b   1.000
_cell.length_c   1.000
_cell.angle_alpha   90.00
_cell.angle_beta   90.00
_cell.angle_gamma   90.00
#
_symmetry.space_group_name_H-M   'P 1'
#
loop_
_entity.id
_entity.type
_entity.pdbx_description
1 polymer ?
#
loop_
_entity_poly.entity_id
_entity_poly.type
_entity_poly.pdbx_seq_one_letter_code
_entity_poly.pdbx_strand_id
1 'polypeptide(L)'
;MGAADKAARRKAVVEAAQKDRAREKRVDWLIRAGGLGGVAAVVLALVYLVGENWTRAQTIEYLDVADTERLQTVLFGGLPWLVLCSDSRKALKDGQLREPLLQTASRLATDDAETAIHTAVLDCSKELPSGKTVYDRLVLNETRAPGLELTKTVRDKVNKRFRLAHIRDTETLTKHCLKRKQCTLFLGYGDPLPATKALARRMRQEYPLMRWAHLDRVKYSLSAEKEILQAHDVPRKRQMAIFFKHGAFRAMAPDDGGHVQESELRAFLYGLDKDENADRLHDPLPSVKIARKPSKSGSSSSKPAAEPERRKTKKKEAPSQSQDVDPAERARREQERRKEMDQAAQDFEPVYVDEEEDDDDAGVNDEDEDDEEDEEDAQDKDDELVL
;
A
#
# COMPACT_ATOMS: atom_id res chain seq x y z
N MET A 1 88.93 20.09 -13.57
CA MET A 1 87.77 19.20 -13.75
C MET A 1 88.23 17.94 -14.48
N GLY A 2 88.44 16.86 -13.73
CA GLY A 2 89.19 15.68 -14.16
C GLY A 2 88.35 14.66 -14.94
N ALA A 3 89.03 13.86 -15.77
CA ALA A 3 88.43 12.81 -16.59
C ALA A 3 87.56 11.81 -15.80
N ALA A 4 87.79 11.66 -14.49
CA ALA A 4 86.98 10.83 -13.61
C ALA A 4 85.51 11.29 -13.50
N ASP A 5 85.26 12.59 -13.56
CA ASP A 5 83.93 13.17 -13.39
C ASP A 5 83.03 12.94 -14.62
N LYS A 6 83.64 12.89 -15.82
CA LYS A 6 82.93 12.55 -17.07
C LYS A 6 82.51 11.08 -17.12
N ALA A 7 83.28 10.17 -16.52
CA ALA A 7 82.94 8.74 -16.49
C ALA A 7 81.76 8.46 -15.54
N ALA A 8 81.73 9.13 -14.37
CA ALA A 8 80.63 9.02 -13.43
C ALA A 8 79.30 9.54 -14.02
N ARG A 9 79.32 10.69 -14.70
CA ARG A 9 78.14 11.25 -15.37
C ARG A 9 77.60 10.34 -16.49
N ARG A 10 78.47 9.74 -17.30
CA ARG A 10 78.03 8.80 -18.36
C ARG A 10 77.39 7.54 -17.78
N LYS A 11 77.92 7.03 -16.67
CA LYS A 11 77.33 5.84 -16.01
C LYS A 11 75.95 6.14 -15.42
N ALA A 12 75.77 7.31 -14.80
CA ALA A 12 74.48 7.74 -14.26
C ALA A 12 73.41 7.92 -15.34
N VAL A 13 73.76 8.53 -16.49
CA VAL A 13 72.82 8.72 -17.61
C VAL A 13 72.39 7.38 -18.22
N VAL A 14 73.30 6.42 -18.36
CA VAL A 14 72.96 5.09 -18.88
C VAL A 14 72.08 4.32 -17.89
N GLU A 15 72.33 4.43 -16.58
CA GLU A 15 71.50 3.77 -15.56
C GLU A 15 70.09 4.39 -15.47
N ALA A 16 69.96 5.72 -15.62
CA ALA A 16 68.68 6.40 -15.69
C ALA A 16 67.87 5.96 -16.93
N ALA A 17 68.51 5.95 -18.11
CA ALA A 17 67.86 5.51 -19.35
C ALA A 17 67.43 4.03 -19.33
N GLN A 18 68.14 3.16 -18.59
CA GLN A 18 67.73 1.78 -18.39
C GLN A 18 66.53 1.64 -17.43
N LYS A 19 66.45 2.49 -16.40
CA LYS A 19 65.29 2.52 -15.49
C LYS A 19 64.01 3.00 -16.19
N ASP A 20 64.10 3.98 -17.08
CA ASP A 20 62.95 4.49 -17.81
C ASP A 20 62.38 3.46 -18.80
N ARG A 21 63.24 2.76 -19.55
CA ARG A 21 62.80 1.64 -20.40
C ARG A 21 62.19 0.46 -19.63
N ALA A 22 62.57 0.28 -18.36
CA ALA A 22 61.98 -0.75 -17.51
C ALA A 22 60.61 -0.33 -16.94
N ARG A 23 60.38 0.98 -16.72
CA ARG A 23 59.08 1.51 -16.31
C ARG A 23 58.07 1.47 -17.45
N GLU A 24 58.47 1.86 -18.65
CA GLU A 24 57.61 1.87 -19.84
C GLU A 24 57.05 0.47 -20.16
N LYS A 25 57.88 -0.58 -20.04
CA LYS A 25 57.45 -1.98 -20.23
C LYS A 25 56.50 -2.49 -19.15
N ARG A 26 56.51 -1.93 -17.93
CA ARG A 26 55.59 -2.34 -16.86
C ARG A 26 54.20 -1.75 -17.05
N VAL A 27 54.11 -0.52 -17.54
CA VAL A 27 52.83 0.14 -17.81
C VAL A 27 52.11 -0.55 -18.99
N ASP A 28 52.84 -0.88 -20.05
CA ASP A 28 52.27 -1.56 -21.22
C ASP A 28 51.78 -2.99 -20.90
N TRP A 29 52.46 -3.68 -19.96
CA TRP A 29 52.00 -4.98 -19.43
C TRP A 29 50.75 -4.85 -18.57
N LEU A 30 50.63 -3.80 -17.75
CA LEU A 30 49.44 -3.55 -16.92
C LEU A 30 48.21 -3.19 -17.76
N ILE A 31 48.38 -2.40 -18.83
CA ILE A 31 47.28 -2.06 -19.75
C ILE A 31 46.81 -3.29 -20.52
N ARG A 32 47.73 -4.15 -21.00
CA ARG A 32 47.37 -5.41 -21.66
C ARG A 32 46.77 -6.45 -20.72
N ALA A 33 47.23 -6.53 -19.47
CA ALA A 33 46.67 -7.44 -18.47
C ALA A 33 45.30 -6.95 -17.95
N GLY A 34 45.08 -5.64 -17.84
CA GLY A 34 43.81 -5.04 -17.43
C GLY A 34 42.73 -5.07 -18.51
N GLY A 35 43.09 -4.91 -19.79
CA GLY A 35 42.13 -4.83 -20.89
C GLY A 35 41.30 -6.11 -21.10
N LEU A 36 41.90 -7.29 -20.95
CA LEU A 36 41.19 -8.56 -21.08
C LEU A 36 40.33 -8.90 -19.84
N GLY A 37 40.80 -8.55 -18.64
CA GLY A 37 40.05 -8.76 -17.39
C GLY A 37 38.84 -7.81 -17.26
N GLY A 38 39.00 -6.54 -17.67
CA GLY A 38 37.95 -5.54 -17.62
C GLY A 38 36.77 -5.87 -18.54
N VAL A 39 37.04 -6.28 -19.79
CA VAL A 39 35.99 -6.68 -20.73
C VAL A 39 35.24 -7.91 -20.22
N ALA A 40 35.95 -8.92 -19.70
CA ALA A 40 35.29 -10.10 -19.14
C ALA A 40 34.40 -9.76 -17.93
N ALA A 41 34.85 -8.87 -17.04
CA ALA A 41 34.07 -8.42 -15.87
C ALA A 41 32.83 -7.62 -16.28
N VAL A 42 32.94 -6.73 -17.27
CA VAL A 42 31.80 -5.95 -17.80
C VAL A 42 30.78 -6.87 -18.48
N VAL A 43 31.23 -7.85 -19.26
CA VAL A 43 30.33 -8.84 -19.89
C VAL A 43 29.65 -9.70 -18.82
N LEU A 44 30.36 -10.13 -17.78
CA LEU A 44 29.78 -10.88 -16.66
C LEU A 44 28.75 -10.05 -15.90
N ALA A 45 29.02 -8.77 -15.64
CA ALA A 45 28.08 -7.86 -15.00
C ALA A 45 26.84 -7.61 -15.86
N LEU A 46 26.99 -7.43 -17.18
CA LEU A 46 25.87 -7.30 -18.12
C LEU A 46 25.04 -8.58 -18.19
N VAL A 47 25.67 -9.75 -18.25
CA VAL A 47 24.95 -11.04 -18.24
C VAL A 47 24.22 -11.24 -16.91
N TYR A 48 24.80 -10.82 -15.79
CA TYR A 48 24.16 -10.88 -14.48
C TYR A 48 22.94 -9.95 -14.41
N LEU A 49 23.09 -8.69 -14.83
CA LEU A 49 22.00 -7.70 -14.87
C LEU A 49 20.87 -8.10 -15.83
N VAL A 50 21.21 -8.65 -17.00
CA VAL A 50 20.22 -9.16 -17.95
C VAL A 50 19.55 -10.45 -17.43
N GLY A 51 20.31 -11.33 -16.77
CA GLY A 51 19.79 -12.59 -16.21
C GLY A 51 18.82 -12.39 -15.04
N GLU A 52 19.10 -11.44 -14.14
CA GLU A 52 18.17 -11.08 -13.06
C GLU A 52 16.89 -10.44 -13.59
N ASN A 53 16.96 -9.63 -14.65
CA ASN A 53 15.77 -9.04 -15.26
C ASN A 53 14.97 -10.02 -16.11
N TRP A 54 15.60 -11.00 -16.76
CA TRP A 54 14.91 -11.99 -17.60
C TRP A 54 14.12 -13.02 -16.78
N THR A 55 14.58 -13.37 -15.58
CA THR A 55 13.89 -14.33 -14.73
C THR A 55 12.67 -13.75 -14.00
N ARG A 56 12.49 -12.41 -14.03
CA ARG A 56 11.32 -11.72 -13.46
C ARG A 56 10.19 -11.46 -14.44
N ALA A 57 10.32 -11.89 -15.70
CA ALA A 57 9.19 -11.87 -16.61
C ALA A 57 8.09 -12.79 -16.05
N GLN A 58 7.06 -12.20 -15.45
CA GLN A 58 5.90 -12.94 -14.96
C GLN A 58 5.36 -13.79 -16.11
N THR A 59 5.57 -15.10 -16.02
CA THR A 59 5.06 -16.03 -17.01
C THR A 59 3.56 -16.14 -16.77
N ILE A 60 2.77 -15.64 -17.72
CA ILE A 60 1.34 -15.94 -17.79
C ILE A 60 1.21 -17.46 -17.83
N GLU A 61 0.61 -18.04 -16.78
CA GLU A 61 0.46 -19.48 -16.68
C GLU A 61 -0.81 -19.93 -17.42
N TYR A 62 -0.68 -20.93 -18.28
CA TYR A 62 -1.83 -21.53 -18.96
C TYR A 62 -2.36 -22.68 -18.12
N LEU A 63 -3.60 -22.54 -17.67
CA LEU A 63 -4.26 -23.57 -16.89
C LEU A 63 -5.10 -24.43 -17.82
N ASP A 64 -4.79 -25.72 -17.87
CA ASP A 64 -5.67 -26.70 -18.49
C ASP A 64 -6.73 -27.13 -17.47
N VAL A 65 -7.99 -27.18 -17.90
CA VAL A 65 -9.12 -27.64 -17.08
C VAL A 65 -8.97 -29.12 -16.70
N ALA A 66 -8.20 -29.87 -17.47
CA ALA A 66 -7.85 -31.26 -17.17
C ALA A 66 -6.95 -31.40 -15.93
N ASP A 67 -6.13 -30.38 -15.61
CA ASP A 67 -5.25 -30.39 -14.44
C ASP A 67 -6.00 -29.85 -13.21
N THR A 68 -6.76 -30.74 -12.59
CA THR A 68 -7.59 -30.37 -11.42
C THR A 68 -6.77 -29.92 -10.22
N GLU A 69 -5.54 -30.42 -10.05
CA GLU A 69 -4.68 -30.07 -8.92
C GLU A 69 -4.15 -28.64 -9.06
N ARG A 70 -3.67 -28.27 -10.25
CA ARG A 70 -3.27 -26.89 -10.53
C ARG A 70 -4.44 -25.95 -10.46
N LEU A 71 -5.57 -26.32 -11.07
CA LEU A 71 -6.77 -25.48 -11.04
C LEU A 71 -7.26 -25.26 -9.59
N GLN A 72 -7.21 -26.28 -8.74
CA GLN A 72 -7.57 -26.15 -7.34
C GLN A 72 -6.58 -25.25 -6.59
N THR A 73 -5.29 -25.36 -6.88
CA THR A 73 -4.24 -24.51 -6.30
C THR A 73 -4.41 -23.05 -6.73
N VAL A 74 -4.74 -22.78 -7.98
CA VAL A 74 -4.97 -21.41 -8.46
C VAL A 74 -6.24 -20.81 -7.87
N LEU A 75 -7.35 -21.56 -7.86
CA LEU A 75 -8.63 -21.03 -7.40
C LEU A 75 -8.75 -20.99 -5.87
N PHE A 76 -8.03 -21.86 -5.15
CA PHE A 76 -8.20 -22.05 -3.70
C PHE A 76 -6.89 -22.06 -2.89
N GLY A 77 -5.72 -21.93 -3.50
CA GLY A 77 -4.40 -22.01 -2.84
C GLY A 77 -4.03 -20.81 -1.97
N GLY A 78 -4.94 -19.88 -1.73
CA GLY A 78 -4.77 -18.76 -0.79
C GLY A 78 -3.97 -17.57 -1.33
N LEU A 79 -3.14 -17.76 -2.36
CA LEU A 79 -2.47 -16.70 -3.10
C LEU A 79 -3.46 -15.95 -4.01
N PRO A 80 -3.26 -14.64 -4.26
CA PRO A 80 -4.10 -13.88 -5.17
C PRO A 80 -3.78 -14.22 -6.63
N TRP A 81 -4.78 -14.73 -7.35
CA TRP A 81 -4.68 -15.02 -8.79
C TRP A 81 -5.62 -14.13 -9.60
N LEU A 82 -5.11 -13.60 -10.71
CA LEU A 82 -5.86 -12.98 -11.78
C LEU A 82 -6.03 -14.00 -12.90
N VAL A 83 -7.23 -14.58 -12.99
CA VAL A 83 -7.54 -15.57 -14.02
C VAL A 83 -8.33 -14.90 -15.14
N LEU A 84 -7.77 -14.91 -16.36
CA LEU A 84 -8.45 -14.47 -17.56
C LEU A 84 -9.17 -15.65 -18.21
N CYS A 85 -10.50 -15.57 -18.27
CA CYS A 85 -11.30 -16.48 -19.08
C CYS A 85 -11.17 -16.11 -20.56
N SER A 86 -10.58 -17.00 -21.35
CA SER A 86 -10.51 -16.83 -22.80
C SER A 86 -10.53 -18.20 -23.47
N ASP A 87 -11.16 -18.30 -24.64
CA ASP A 87 -11.17 -19.51 -25.45
C ASP A 87 -9.74 -19.76 -25.97
N SER A 88 -8.98 -20.56 -25.21
CA SER A 88 -7.57 -20.33 -24.86
C SER A 88 -6.54 -20.60 -25.97
N ARG A 89 -6.94 -20.60 -27.24
CA ARG A 89 -5.99 -20.73 -28.36
C ARG A 89 -6.16 -19.71 -29.47
N LYS A 90 -7.35 -19.13 -29.66
CA LYS A 90 -7.57 -18.18 -30.76
C LYS A 90 -7.17 -16.77 -30.33
N ALA A 91 -7.74 -16.30 -29.23
CA ALA A 91 -7.56 -14.94 -28.74
C ALA A 91 -6.09 -14.57 -28.41
N LEU A 92 -5.27 -15.58 -28.13
CA LEU A 92 -3.85 -15.41 -27.84
C LEU A 92 -2.94 -15.56 -29.07
N LYS A 93 -3.35 -16.37 -30.07
CA LYS A 93 -2.67 -16.44 -31.38
C LYS A 93 -2.83 -15.15 -32.16
N ASP A 94 -3.98 -14.49 -31.98
CA ASP A 94 -4.30 -13.23 -32.64
C ASP A 94 -3.56 -12.03 -32.02
N GLY A 95 -2.75 -12.24 -30.96
CA GLY A 95 -1.94 -11.21 -30.30
C GLY A 95 -2.74 -10.17 -29.50
N GLN A 96 -4.03 -9.96 -29.82
CA GLN A 96 -4.87 -8.91 -29.26
C GLN A 96 -4.97 -8.92 -27.73
N LEU A 97 -5.02 -10.10 -27.10
CA LEU A 97 -5.15 -10.21 -25.64
C LEU A 97 -3.83 -10.40 -24.90
N ARG A 98 -2.74 -10.72 -25.61
CA ARG A 98 -1.46 -11.02 -24.99
C ARG A 98 -0.78 -9.75 -24.47
N GLU A 99 -0.72 -8.70 -25.29
CA GLU A 99 -0.09 -7.43 -24.91
C GLU A 99 -0.75 -6.79 -23.67
N PRO A 100 -2.09 -6.58 -23.65
CA PRO A 100 -2.73 -5.90 -22.52
C PRO A 100 -2.66 -6.72 -21.22
N LEU A 101 -2.70 -8.05 -21.34
CA LEU A 101 -2.57 -8.94 -20.19
C LEU A 101 -1.14 -8.92 -19.64
N LEU A 102 -0.11 -8.93 -20.48
CA LEU A 102 1.29 -8.78 -20.05
C LEU A 102 1.55 -7.41 -19.40
N GLN A 103 0.98 -6.34 -19.96
CA GLN A 103 1.07 -5.01 -19.34
C GLN A 103 0.37 -4.96 -17.99
N THR A 104 -0.78 -5.64 -17.85
CA THR A 104 -1.49 -5.71 -16.57
C THR A 104 -0.74 -6.57 -15.57
N ALA A 105 -0.21 -7.72 -16.00
CA ALA A 105 0.60 -8.61 -15.18
C ALA A 105 1.85 -7.91 -14.66
N SER A 106 2.62 -7.26 -15.54
CA SER A 106 3.82 -6.50 -15.16
C SER A 106 3.51 -5.36 -14.18
N ARG A 107 2.37 -4.67 -14.31
CA ARG A 107 1.94 -3.65 -13.34
C ARG A 107 1.50 -4.22 -11.99
N LEU A 108 1.03 -5.46 -11.96
CA LEU A 108 0.61 -6.16 -10.75
C LEU A 108 1.70 -7.04 -10.14
N ALA A 109 2.84 -7.17 -10.84
CA ALA A 109 4.03 -7.81 -10.35
C ALA A 109 4.67 -6.91 -9.28
N THR A 110 4.54 -7.32 -8.03
CA THR A 110 5.33 -6.76 -6.93
C THR A 110 6.60 -7.59 -6.78
N ASP A 111 7.70 -6.97 -6.31
CA ASP A 111 8.96 -7.69 -6.02
C ASP A 111 8.79 -8.72 -4.88
N ASP A 112 7.75 -8.55 -4.06
CA ASP A 112 7.42 -9.44 -2.95
C ASP A 112 6.67 -10.69 -3.41
N ALA A 113 7.33 -11.84 -3.35
CA ALA A 113 6.73 -13.14 -3.71
C ALA A 113 5.44 -13.47 -2.92
N GLU A 114 5.27 -12.94 -1.70
CA GLU A 114 4.05 -13.16 -0.90
C GLU A 114 2.86 -12.28 -1.33
N THR A 115 3.12 -11.17 -2.04
CA THR A 115 2.08 -10.21 -2.46
C THR A 115 1.86 -10.18 -3.97
N ALA A 116 2.77 -10.83 -4.72
CA ALA A 116 2.68 -10.95 -6.17
C ALA A 116 1.32 -11.52 -6.58
N ILE A 117 0.62 -10.79 -7.45
CA ILE A 117 -0.60 -11.29 -8.07
C ILE A 117 -0.17 -12.15 -9.25
N HIS A 118 -0.41 -13.44 -9.15
CA HIS A 118 -0.15 -14.37 -10.24
C HIS A 118 -1.20 -14.19 -11.33
N THR A 119 -0.80 -14.29 -12.59
CA THR A 119 -1.72 -14.19 -13.73
C THR A 119 -1.80 -15.52 -14.45
N ALA A 120 -3.02 -15.95 -14.75
CA ALA A 120 -3.27 -17.18 -15.48
C ALA A 120 -4.36 -17.02 -16.53
N VAL A 121 -4.26 -17.80 -17.60
CA VAL A 121 -5.29 -17.89 -18.65
C VAL A 121 -5.95 -19.26 -18.56
N LEU A 122 -7.28 -19.27 -18.51
CA LEU A 122 -8.09 -20.47 -18.37
C LEU A 122 -9.18 -20.53 -19.44
N ASP A 123 -9.37 -21.71 -20.01
CA ASP A 123 -10.46 -21.98 -20.95
C ASP A 123 -11.75 -22.22 -20.18
N CYS A 124 -12.54 -21.16 -20.00
CA CYS A 124 -13.73 -21.24 -19.15
C CYS A 124 -14.90 -21.97 -19.80
N SER A 125 -14.84 -22.20 -21.12
CA SER A 125 -15.85 -22.92 -21.91
C SER A 125 -15.72 -24.44 -21.78
N LYS A 126 -14.55 -24.94 -21.37
CA LYS A 126 -14.35 -26.39 -21.16
C LYS A 126 -15.10 -26.88 -19.92
N GLU A 127 -15.66 -28.08 -20.05
CA GLU A 127 -16.29 -28.77 -18.94
C GLU A 127 -15.24 -29.28 -17.94
N LEU A 128 -15.49 -29.02 -16.66
CA LEU A 128 -14.78 -29.63 -15.56
C LEU A 128 -15.18 -31.11 -15.43
N PRO A 129 -14.41 -31.95 -14.71
CA PRO A 129 -14.81 -33.34 -14.42
C PRO A 129 -16.17 -33.51 -13.74
N SER A 130 -16.74 -32.41 -13.21
CA SER A 130 -18.11 -32.37 -12.69
C SER A 130 -19.20 -32.29 -13.77
N GLY A 131 -18.84 -32.24 -15.06
CA GLY A 131 -19.76 -32.02 -16.18
C GLY A 131 -20.36 -30.61 -16.24
N LYS A 132 -19.71 -29.63 -15.59
CA LYS A 132 -20.12 -28.21 -15.61
C LYS A 132 -18.98 -27.37 -16.13
N THR A 133 -19.28 -26.29 -16.83
CA THR A 133 -18.25 -25.35 -17.28
C THR A 133 -17.72 -24.52 -16.11
N VAL A 134 -16.57 -23.88 -16.30
CA VAL A 134 -16.05 -22.91 -15.32
C VAL A 134 -17.00 -21.72 -15.18
N TYR A 135 -17.66 -21.31 -16.28
CA TYR A 135 -18.71 -20.29 -16.26
C TYR A 135 -19.84 -20.65 -15.29
N ASP A 136 -20.38 -21.86 -15.39
CA ASP A 136 -21.48 -22.32 -14.52
C ASP A 136 -21.06 -22.40 -13.06
N ARG A 137 -19.82 -22.86 -12.80
CA ARG A 137 -19.35 -23.10 -11.43
C ARG A 137 -19.02 -21.80 -10.70
N LEU A 138 -18.52 -20.79 -11.42
CA LEU A 138 -18.19 -19.48 -10.87
C LEU A 138 -19.33 -18.46 -11.01
N VAL A 139 -20.44 -18.85 -11.66
CA VAL A 139 -21.59 -17.99 -11.94
C VAL A 139 -21.17 -16.75 -12.73
N LEU A 140 -20.32 -16.97 -13.74
CA LEU A 140 -19.86 -15.93 -14.67
C LEU A 140 -20.90 -15.80 -15.78
N ASN A 141 -21.32 -14.57 -16.09
CA ASN A 141 -22.35 -14.33 -17.09
C ASN A 141 -21.72 -14.28 -18.49
N GLU A 142 -22.00 -15.29 -19.32
CA GLU A 142 -21.41 -15.46 -20.65
C GLU A 142 -21.75 -14.31 -21.62
N THR A 143 -22.85 -13.60 -21.38
CA THR A 143 -23.37 -12.53 -22.24
C THR A 143 -22.78 -11.14 -21.99
N ARG A 144 -21.95 -10.95 -20.96
CA ARG A 144 -21.21 -9.71 -20.75
C ARG A 144 -19.77 -9.93 -21.20
N ALA A 145 -19.28 -9.02 -22.04
CA ALA A 145 -18.03 -9.10 -22.79
C ALA A 145 -16.91 -9.92 -22.10
N PRO A 146 -16.15 -10.75 -22.85
CA PRO A 146 -15.04 -11.55 -22.34
C PRO A 146 -13.91 -10.62 -21.90
N GLY A 147 -14.03 -10.11 -20.68
CA GLY A 147 -13.19 -9.01 -20.23
C GLY A 147 -13.54 -8.61 -18.80
N LEU A 148 -12.99 -9.35 -17.85
CA LEU A 148 -12.69 -8.85 -16.52
C LEU A 148 -13.91 -8.48 -15.63
N GLU A 149 -14.95 -9.32 -15.56
CA GLU A 149 -15.80 -9.29 -14.36
C GLU A 149 -15.03 -9.97 -13.21
N LEU A 150 -14.19 -9.20 -12.50
CA LEU A 150 -13.97 -9.42 -11.07
C LEU A 150 -15.37 -9.46 -10.45
N THR A 151 -15.92 -10.67 -10.30
CA THR A 151 -17.30 -10.92 -9.88
C THR A 151 -17.67 -9.95 -8.78
N LYS A 152 -18.88 -9.38 -8.79
CA LYS A 152 -19.36 -8.51 -7.70
C LYS A 152 -19.05 -9.10 -6.32
N THR A 153 -19.06 -10.43 -6.21
CA THR A 153 -18.63 -11.20 -5.04
C THR A 153 -17.15 -11.01 -4.67
N VAL A 154 -16.23 -11.06 -5.64
CA VAL A 154 -14.82 -10.73 -5.42
C VAL A 154 -14.67 -9.25 -5.13
N ARG A 155 -15.28 -8.33 -5.90
CA ARG A 155 -15.23 -6.89 -5.63
C ARG A 155 -15.78 -6.55 -4.24
N ASP A 156 -16.84 -7.20 -3.77
CA ASP A 156 -17.40 -7.00 -2.43
C ASP A 156 -16.55 -7.66 -1.35
N LYS A 157 -15.95 -8.82 -1.59
CA LYS A 157 -15.01 -9.46 -0.65
C LYS A 157 -13.70 -8.67 -0.55
N VAL A 158 -13.21 -8.18 -1.67
CA VAL A 158 -12.12 -7.20 -1.83
C VAL A 158 -12.53 -5.98 -1.02
N ASN A 159 -13.58 -5.25 -1.40
CA ASN A 159 -14.02 -4.03 -0.71
C ASN A 159 -14.26 -4.23 0.79
N LYS A 160 -14.80 -5.39 1.22
CA LYS A 160 -14.93 -5.74 2.65
C LYS A 160 -13.58 -5.94 3.33
N ARG A 161 -12.59 -6.55 2.66
CA ARG A 161 -11.19 -6.59 3.13
C ARG A 161 -10.55 -5.19 3.16
N PHE A 162 -10.96 -4.28 2.28
CA PHE A 162 -10.48 -2.89 2.20
C PHE A 162 -11.28 -1.90 3.05
N ARG A 163 -12.11 -2.34 4.01
CA ARG A 163 -12.73 -1.39 4.97
C ARG A 163 -11.76 -1.03 6.09
N LEU A 164 -11.72 0.24 6.45
CA LEU A 164 -11.06 0.70 7.67
C LEU A 164 -11.84 0.14 8.87
N ALA A 165 -11.20 -0.72 9.67
CA ALA A 165 -11.90 -1.38 10.77
C ALA A 165 -12.21 -0.37 11.88
N HIS A 166 -13.46 -0.30 12.33
CA HIS A 166 -13.83 0.56 13.45
C HIS A 166 -13.66 -0.20 14.77
N ILE A 167 -12.77 0.28 15.62
CA ILE A 167 -12.49 -0.33 16.92
C ILE A 167 -13.45 0.24 17.96
N ARG A 168 -14.06 -0.62 18.77
CA ARG A 168 -15.04 -0.24 19.80
C ARG A 168 -14.70 -0.81 21.18
N ASP A 169 -13.90 -1.87 21.22
CA ASP A 169 -13.56 -2.60 22.43
C ASP A 169 -12.18 -3.25 22.28
N THR A 170 -11.67 -3.77 23.39
CA THR A 170 -10.35 -4.44 23.43
C THR A 170 -10.32 -5.69 22.55
N GLU A 171 -11.45 -6.39 22.38
CA GLU A 171 -11.51 -7.61 21.58
C GLU A 171 -11.34 -7.31 20.08
N THR A 172 -12.06 -6.31 19.58
CA THR A 172 -11.95 -5.81 18.20
C THR A 172 -10.57 -5.24 17.92
N LEU A 173 -9.98 -4.50 18.87
CA LEU A 173 -8.58 -4.05 18.75
C LEU A 173 -7.63 -5.23 18.64
N THR A 174 -7.78 -6.23 19.49
CA THR A 174 -6.92 -7.41 19.52
C THR A 174 -7.06 -8.21 18.22
N LYS A 175 -8.29 -8.42 17.75
CA LYS A 175 -8.60 -9.18 16.53
C LYS A 175 -8.09 -8.49 15.27
N HIS A 176 -8.26 -7.18 15.16
CA HIS A 176 -7.93 -6.43 13.94
C HIS A 176 -6.50 -5.91 13.91
N CYS A 177 -5.92 -5.55 15.06
CA CYS A 177 -4.58 -5.01 15.15
C CYS A 177 -3.59 -5.91 15.90
N LEU A 178 -3.79 -6.19 17.20
CA LEU A 178 -2.72 -6.74 18.04
C LEU A 178 -2.31 -8.17 17.68
N LYS A 179 -3.20 -8.96 17.07
CA LYS A 179 -2.87 -10.31 16.57
C LYS A 179 -2.11 -10.31 15.24
N ARG A 180 -1.91 -9.15 14.60
CA ARG A 180 -1.29 -9.02 13.27
C ARG A 180 0.16 -8.59 13.41
N LYS A 181 0.96 -8.85 12.36
CA LYS A 181 2.38 -8.44 12.31
C LYS A 181 2.51 -6.92 12.48
N GLN A 182 1.73 -6.18 11.69
CA GLN A 182 1.69 -4.71 11.68
C GLN A 182 0.23 -4.23 11.58
N CYS A 183 -0.14 -3.24 12.38
CA CYS A 183 -1.43 -2.56 12.28
C CYS A 183 -1.31 -1.08 12.53
N THR A 184 -1.86 -0.31 11.62
CA THR A 184 -1.98 1.13 11.73
C THR A 184 -3.34 1.50 12.32
N LEU A 185 -3.31 2.22 13.42
CA LEU A 185 -4.49 2.71 14.13
C LEU A 185 -4.54 4.24 14.05
N PHE A 186 -5.57 4.76 13.38
CA PHE A 186 -5.89 6.18 13.39
C PHE A 186 -6.68 6.52 14.65
N LEU A 187 -6.15 7.47 15.43
CA LEU A 187 -6.73 8.00 16.65
C LEU A 187 -7.37 9.36 16.33
N GLY A 188 -8.68 9.35 16.09
CA GLY A 188 -9.44 10.54 15.70
C GLY A 188 -10.58 10.86 16.65
N TYR A 189 -11.21 12.02 16.46
CA TYR A 189 -12.46 12.36 17.14
C TYR A 189 -13.62 12.16 16.16
N GLY A 190 -14.58 11.30 16.50
CA GLY A 190 -15.72 10.99 15.63
C GLY A 190 -15.35 10.04 14.49
N ASP A 191 -16.04 10.15 13.35
CA ASP A 191 -15.76 9.32 12.18
C ASP A 191 -14.47 9.74 11.45
N PRO A 192 -13.77 8.80 10.81
CA PRO A 192 -12.58 9.13 10.04
C PRO A 192 -12.96 10.02 8.85
N LEU A 193 -12.18 11.08 8.63
CA LEU A 193 -12.37 12.01 7.52
C LEU A 193 -12.32 11.26 6.17
N PRO A 194 -13.02 11.75 5.15
CA PRO A 194 -12.91 11.22 3.79
C PRO A 194 -11.46 11.13 3.30
N ALA A 195 -10.64 12.15 3.58
CA ALA A 195 -9.21 12.17 3.26
C ALA A 195 -8.45 11.02 3.93
N THR A 196 -8.66 10.77 5.23
CA THR A 196 -8.02 9.65 5.95
C THR A 196 -8.48 8.30 5.39
N LYS A 197 -9.75 8.15 5.03
CA LYS A 197 -10.27 6.93 4.39
C LYS A 197 -9.63 6.71 3.01
N ALA A 198 -9.46 7.77 2.23
CA ALA A 198 -8.82 7.72 0.92
C ALA A 198 -7.33 7.37 1.04
N LEU A 199 -6.60 8.00 1.97
CA LEU A 199 -5.21 7.68 2.28
C LEU A 199 -5.06 6.21 2.70
N ALA A 200 -5.84 5.76 3.69
CA ALA A 200 -5.81 4.37 4.14
C ALA A 200 -6.15 3.37 3.02
N ARG A 201 -6.95 3.77 2.02
CA ARG A 201 -7.24 2.94 0.85
C ARG A 201 -6.03 2.83 -0.07
N ARG A 202 -5.34 3.95 -0.37
CA ARG A 202 -4.12 3.98 -1.21
C ARG A 202 -2.98 3.22 -0.53
N MET A 203 -2.70 3.54 0.72
CA MET A 203 -1.64 2.89 1.49
C MET A 203 -1.88 1.39 1.68
N ARG A 204 -3.14 0.92 1.71
CA ARG A 204 -3.41 -0.52 1.77
C ARG A 204 -3.12 -1.25 0.44
N GLN A 205 -3.18 -0.55 -0.70
CA GLN A 205 -2.79 -1.14 -1.99
C GLN A 205 -1.27 -1.36 -2.01
N GLU A 206 -0.52 -0.40 -1.47
CA GLU A 206 0.94 -0.44 -1.39
C GLU A 206 1.46 -1.36 -0.28
N TYR A 207 0.79 -1.38 0.89
CA TYR A 207 1.14 -2.19 2.06
C TYR A 207 0.02 -3.19 2.40
N PRO A 208 -0.19 -4.25 1.61
CA PRO A 208 -1.34 -5.16 1.73
C PRO A 208 -1.31 -6.02 3.02
N LEU A 209 -0.13 -6.23 3.60
CA LEU A 209 0.04 -6.98 4.86
C LEU A 209 -0.37 -6.15 6.09
N MET A 210 -0.34 -4.82 5.97
CA MET A 210 -0.66 -3.90 7.05
C MET A 210 -2.18 -3.80 7.23
N ARG A 211 -2.64 -3.92 8.47
CA ARG A 211 -4.05 -3.64 8.81
C ARG A 211 -4.23 -2.18 9.15
N TRP A 212 -5.42 -1.67 8.83
CA TRP A 212 -5.76 -0.28 9.04
C TRP A 212 -7.06 -0.24 9.83
N ALA A 213 -7.03 0.48 10.94
CA ALA A 213 -8.13 0.60 11.88
C ALA A 213 -8.29 2.05 12.36
N HIS A 214 -9.48 2.37 12.87
CA HIS A 214 -9.80 3.68 13.42
C HIS A 214 -10.40 3.52 14.82
N LEU A 215 -9.98 4.38 15.75
CA LEU A 215 -10.52 4.48 17.10
C LEU A 215 -11.04 5.90 17.35
N ASP A 216 -12.32 5.98 17.73
CA ASP A 216 -12.98 7.23 18.12
C ASP A 216 -12.63 7.60 19.57
N ARG A 217 -11.71 8.56 19.73
CA ARG A 217 -11.23 9.07 21.02
C ARG A 217 -12.30 9.82 21.81
N VAL A 218 -13.42 10.22 21.20
CA VAL A 218 -14.54 10.82 21.95
C VAL A 218 -15.18 9.77 22.85
N LYS A 219 -15.32 8.54 22.33
CA LYS A 219 -16.04 7.46 22.98
C LYS A 219 -15.11 6.53 23.78
N TYR A 220 -13.86 6.42 23.36
CA TYR A 220 -12.92 5.43 23.87
C TYR A 220 -11.58 6.08 24.26
N SER A 221 -10.90 5.50 25.23
CA SER A 221 -9.51 5.80 25.57
C SER A 221 -8.67 4.54 25.50
N LEU A 222 -7.44 4.65 25.00
CA LEU A 222 -6.45 3.57 25.06
C LEU A 222 -5.67 3.70 26.37
N SER A 223 -5.34 2.58 27.00
CA SER A 223 -4.42 2.59 28.14
C SER A 223 -3.06 3.17 27.77
N ALA A 224 -2.59 2.87 26.54
CA ALA A 224 -1.35 3.38 25.96
C ALA A 224 -1.46 4.81 25.39
N GLU A 225 -2.61 5.48 25.55
CA GLU A 225 -2.85 6.79 24.94
C GLU A 225 -1.89 7.84 25.51
N LYS A 226 -1.50 7.73 26.78
CA LYS A 226 -0.58 8.70 27.39
C LYS A 226 0.81 8.59 26.81
N GLU A 227 1.34 7.39 26.65
CA GLU A 227 2.65 7.14 26.05
C GLU A 227 2.67 7.58 24.58
N ILE A 228 1.57 7.32 23.85
CA ILE A 228 1.39 7.78 22.46
C ILE A 228 1.37 9.31 22.37
N LEU A 229 0.65 9.97 23.28
CA LEU A 229 0.52 11.44 23.28
C LEU A 229 1.79 12.15 23.75
N GLN A 230 2.48 11.60 24.74
CA GLN A 230 3.70 12.18 25.31
C GLN A 230 4.86 12.22 24.31
N ALA A 231 4.90 11.29 23.37
CA ALA A 231 5.94 11.25 22.36
C ALA A 231 5.98 12.49 21.45
N HIS A 232 4.89 13.28 21.37
CA HIS A 232 4.76 14.34 20.36
C HIS A 232 4.37 15.73 20.90
N ASP A 233 4.14 15.91 22.20
CA ASP A 233 3.72 17.20 22.80
C ASP A 233 2.60 17.96 22.05
N VAL A 234 1.75 17.24 21.30
CA VAL A 234 0.64 17.83 20.55
C VAL A 234 -0.68 17.46 21.23
N PRO A 235 -1.25 18.34 22.10
CA PRO A 235 -2.28 17.90 23.03
C PRO A 235 -3.66 17.58 22.41
N ARG A 236 -3.93 17.84 21.13
CA ARG A 236 -5.32 17.77 20.61
C ARG A 236 -5.52 17.39 19.15
N LYS A 237 -4.46 17.04 18.41
CA LYS A 237 -4.61 16.70 16.99
C LYS A 237 -5.00 15.23 16.82
N ARG A 238 -5.57 14.91 15.65
CA ARG A 238 -5.71 13.51 15.20
C ARG A 238 -4.32 12.89 15.27
N GLN A 239 -4.18 11.63 15.62
CA GLN A 239 -2.87 10.98 15.71
C GLN A 239 -2.91 9.65 15.01
N MET A 240 -1.73 9.18 14.63
CA MET A 240 -1.56 7.89 13.98
C MET A 240 -0.58 7.07 14.80
N ALA A 241 -0.96 5.85 15.18
CA ALA A 241 -0.11 4.94 15.90
C ALA A 241 -0.02 3.62 15.12
N ILE A 242 1.20 3.14 14.89
CA ILE A 242 1.47 1.84 14.28
C ILE A 242 1.87 0.88 15.37
N PHE A 243 1.13 -0.23 15.47
CA PHE A 243 1.32 -1.32 16.42
C PHE A 243 1.99 -2.51 15.72
N PHE A 244 2.94 -3.12 16.42
CA PHE A 244 3.61 -4.35 16.01
C PHE A 244 3.18 -5.51 16.91
N LYS A 245 3.28 -6.74 16.39
CA LYS A 245 2.84 -8.00 17.05
C LYS A 245 3.39 -8.21 18.47
N HIS A 246 4.53 -7.60 18.77
CA HIS A 246 5.21 -7.73 20.07
C HIS A 246 4.92 -6.59 21.05
N GLY A 247 3.91 -5.77 20.75
CA GLY A 247 3.54 -4.65 21.61
C GLY A 247 4.41 -3.42 21.41
N ALA A 248 5.42 -3.43 20.55
CA ALA A 248 6.05 -2.19 20.12
C ALA A 248 5.02 -1.32 19.39
N PHE A 249 5.14 0.00 19.54
CA PHE A 249 4.40 0.94 18.72
C PHE A 249 5.26 2.14 18.36
N ARG A 250 4.97 2.76 17.23
CA ARG A 250 5.46 4.11 16.90
C ARG A 250 4.27 5.02 16.63
N ALA A 251 4.34 6.22 17.17
CA ALA A 251 3.33 7.25 16.93
C ALA A 251 3.89 8.31 15.99
N MET A 252 3.01 8.86 15.17
CA MET A 252 3.24 10.03 14.35
C MET A 252 2.09 11.01 14.60
N ALA A 253 2.44 12.28 14.80
CA ALA A 253 1.48 13.36 14.75
C ALA A 253 1.36 13.85 13.30
N PRO A 254 0.15 14.15 12.81
CA PRO A 254 -0.05 14.84 11.54
C PRO A 254 0.50 16.26 11.62
N ASP A 255 0.62 16.87 10.44
CA ASP A 255 0.92 18.28 10.25
C ASP A 255 -0.06 19.22 10.96
N ASP A 256 0.19 20.53 10.82
CA ASP A 256 -0.62 21.52 11.50
C ASP A 256 -2.09 21.53 11.11
N GLY A 257 -2.41 21.07 9.90
CA GLY A 257 -3.76 20.88 9.37
C GLY A 257 -4.48 19.66 9.94
N GLY A 258 -3.81 18.83 10.74
CA GLY A 258 -4.39 17.61 11.29
C GLY A 258 -4.60 16.51 10.24
N HIS A 259 -3.90 16.62 9.12
CA HIS A 259 -3.87 15.63 8.06
C HIS A 259 -2.50 14.95 8.04
N VAL A 260 -2.49 13.63 7.88
CA VAL A 260 -1.23 12.92 7.63
C VAL A 260 -1.01 12.94 6.13
N GLN A 261 0.08 13.52 5.66
CA GLN A 261 0.39 13.51 4.23
C GLN A 261 0.85 12.10 3.81
N GLU A 262 0.59 11.76 2.55
CA GLU A 262 0.95 10.45 2.02
C GLU A 262 2.46 10.22 1.99
N SER A 263 3.21 11.26 1.64
CA SER A 263 4.68 11.27 1.65
C SER A 263 5.26 11.04 3.04
N GLU A 264 4.77 11.77 4.05
CA GLU A 264 5.20 11.61 5.45
C GLU A 264 4.92 10.20 5.96
N LEU A 265 3.73 9.67 5.65
CA LEU A 265 3.37 8.33 6.04
C LEU A 265 4.25 7.29 5.34
N ARG A 266 4.53 7.44 4.05
CA ARG A 266 5.47 6.56 3.33
C ARG A 266 6.86 6.61 3.94
N ALA A 267 7.39 7.80 4.18
CA ALA A 267 8.70 7.98 4.81
C ALA A 267 8.75 7.32 6.19
N PHE A 268 7.68 7.46 6.97
CA PHE A 268 7.55 6.81 8.27
C PHE A 268 7.52 5.29 8.16
N LEU A 269 6.74 4.74 7.22
CA LEU A 269 6.68 3.30 6.98
C LEU A 269 8.01 2.74 6.49
N TYR A 270 8.67 3.43 5.57
CA TYR A 270 9.97 3.03 5.05
C TYR A 270 11.06 3.04 6.12
N GLY A 271 10.99 3.99 7.07
CA GLY A 271 11.86 4.00 8.25
C GLY A 271 11.66 2.78 9.16
N LEU A 272 10.47 2.19 9.18
CA LEU A 272 10.20 0.98 9.99
C LEU A 272 10.91 -0.26 9.43
N ASP A 273 11.00 -0.39 8.11
CA ASP A 273 11.64 -1.56 7.48
C ASP A 273 13.16 -1.51 7.59
N LYS A 274 13.76 -0.30 7.64
CA LYS A 274 15.20 -0.12 7.79
C LYS A 274 15.72 -0.25 9.22
N ASP A 275 14.84 -0.04 10.20
CA ASP A 275 15.22 -0.21 11.58
C ASP A 275 15.27 -1.71 11.93
N GLU A 276 16.43 -2.35 11.68
CA GLU A 276 16.72 -3.71 12.20
C GLU A 276 16.58 -3.79 13.73
N ASN A 277 16.61 -2.64 14.41
CA ASN A 277 16.34 -2.51 15.85
C ASN A 277 14.83 -2.48 16.20
N ALA A 278 13.91 -2.59 15.24
CA ALA A 278 12.47 -2.71 15.52
C ALA A 278 12.15 -3.98 16.33
N ASP A 279 12.91 -5.06 16.12
CA ASP A 279 12.84 -6.28 16.94
C ASP A 279 13.40 -6.09 18.37
N ARG A 280 14.13 -4.99 18.59
CA ARG A 280 14.78 -4.64 19.87
C ARG A 280 14.03 -3.59 20.70
N LEU A 281 12.83 -3.15 20.29
CA LEU A 281 11.93 -2.42 21.21
C LEU A 281 11.44 -3.41 22.28
N HIS A 282 12.27 -3.61 23.31
CA HIS A 282 12.28 -4.81 24.15
C HIS A 282 11.38 -4.81 25.37
N ASP A 283 10.54 -3.79 25.58
CA ASP A 283 9.56 -3.86 26.65
C ASP A 283 8.18 -4.19 26.08
N PRO A 284 7.65 -5.42 26.30
CA PRO A 284 6.30 -5.74 25.89
C PRO A 284 5.36 -4.73 26.54
N LEU A 285 4.66 -3.96 25.72
CA LEU A 285 3.71 -2.97 26.19
C LEU A 285 2.79 -3.61 27.26
N PRO A 286 2.50 -2.91 28.37
CA PRO A 286 1.41 -3.32 29.25
C PRO A 286 0.16 -3.51 28.40
N SER A 287 -0.54 -4.63 28.62
CA SER A 287 -1.67 -5.08 27.80
C SER A 287 -2.56 -3.90 27.39
N VAL A 288 -2.56 -3.57 26.09
CA VAL A 288 -3.31 -2.42 25.56
C VAL A 288 -4.80 -2.68 25.74
N LYS A 289 -5.45 -1.88 26.59
CA LYS A 289 -6.88 -1.98 26.90
C LYS A 289 -7.61 -0.77 26.39
N ILE A 290 -8.81 -1.00 25.87
CA ILE A 290 -9.75 0.06 25.52
C ILE A 290 -10.77 0.19 26.65
N ALA A 291 -10.90 1.41 27.17
CA ALA A 291 -11.97 1.77 28.09
C ALA A 291 -12.95 2.72 27.40
N ARG A 292 -14.24 2.51 27.61
CA ARG A 292 -15.27 3.48 27.18
C ARG A 292 -15.22 4.67 28.12
N LYS A 293 -15.08 5.88 27.57
CA LYS A 293 -15.14 7.11 28.37
C LYS A 293 -16.54 7.21 28.95
N PRO A 294 -16.69 7.54 30.26
CA PRO A 294 -18.01 7.76 30.83
C PRO A 294 -18.66 8.89 30.05
N SER A 295 -19.78 8.60 29.39
CA SER A 295 -20.58 9.66 28.80
C SER A 295 -20.98 10.58 29.95
N LYS A 296 -20.62 11.87 29.87
CA LYS A 296 -21.17 12.92 30.75
C LYS A 296 -22.67 13.06 30.46
N SER A 297 -23.45 12.01 30.70
CA SER A 297 -24.89 12.07 30.72
C SER A 297 -25.25 12.65 32.08
N GLY A 298 -25.48 13.97 32.09
CA GLY A 298 -26.31 14.68 33.05
C GLY A 298 -26.02 14.43 34.52
N SER A 299 -25.46 15.44 35.19
CA SER A 299 -25.69 15.66 36.61
C SER A 299 -27.20 15.76 36.87
N SER A 300 -27.84 14.62 37.13
CA SER A 300 -29.08 14.61 37.87
C SER A 300 -28.72 14.92 39.31
N SER A 301 -28.94 16.17 39.71
CA SER A 301 -29.56 16.51 41.00
C SER A 301 -29.08 15.69 42.20
N SER A 302 -28.08 16.23 42.90
CA SER A 302 -27.89 15.99 44.32
C SER A 302 -29.17 16.39 45.09
N LYS A 303 -29.99 15.40 45.45
CA LYS A 303 -31.00 15.54 46.50
C LYS A 303 -30.43 14.91 47.78
N PRO A 304 -30.35 15.63 48.92
CA PRO A 304 -29.67 15.14 50.11
C PRO A 304 -30.47 14.05 50.84
N ALA A 305 -29.72 13.28 51.61
CA ALA A 305 -30.09 12.05 52.29
C ALA A 305 -31.35 12.15 53.17
N ALA A 306 -32.24 11.18 52.99
CA ALA A 306 -33.15 10.70 54.04
C ALA A 306 -33.25 9.17 53.94
N GLU A 307 -33.01 8.53 55.07
CA GLU A 307 -32.94 7.10 55.38
C GLU A 307 -34.32 6.40 55.23
N PRO A 308 -34.39 5.06 55.06
CA PRO A 308 -35.40 4.44 54.20
C PRO A 308 -36.60 3.86 54.96
N GLU A 309 -37.81 4.14 54.47
CA GLU A 309 -38.95 3.26 54.71
C GLU A 309 -39.21 2.34 53.51
N ARG A 310 -39.20 1.05 53.81
CA ARG A 310 -39.60 -0.07 52.96
C ARG A 310 -40.96 0.19 52.29
N ARG A 311 -40.95 0.47 50.99
CA ARG A 311 -42.13 0.26 50.13
C ARG A 311 -41.78 -0.68 48.99
N LYS A 312 -42.43 -1.85 49.01
CA LYS A 312 -42.50 -2.83 47.93
C LYS A 312 -43.12 -2.15 46.71
N THR A 313 -42.31 -1.79 45.72
CA THR A 313 -42.79 -1.28 44.43
C THR A 313 -42.75 -2.37 43.38
N LYS A 314 -43.95 -2.59 42.83
CA LYS A 314 -44.29 -3.42 41.67
C LYS A 314 -43.26 -3.29 40.55
N LYS A 315 -42.87 -4.47 40.05
CA LYS A 315 -42.36 -4.75 38.71
C LYS A 315 -43.09 -3.89 37.68
N LYS A 316 -42.41 -2.87 37.14
CA LYS A 316 -42.91 -2.04 36.05
C LYS A 316 -42.58 -2.81 34.76
N GLU A 317 -43.55 -3.54 34.25
CA GLU A 317 -43.51 -4.15 32.93
C GLU A 317 -43.30 -3.07 31.88
N ALA A 318 -42.31 -3.27 31.02
CA ALA A 318 -42.17 -2.51 29.79
C ALA A 318 -43.39 -2.83 28.89
N PRO A 319 -44.03 -1.83 28.27
CA PRO A 319 -45.14 -2.09 27.36
C PRO A 319 -44.58 -2.70 26.07
N SER A 320 -44.53 -4.02 25.99
CA SER A 320 -44.41 -4.75 24.72
C SER A 320 -45.79 -4.85 24.08
N GLN A 321 -46.29 -3.74 23.55
CA GLN A 321 -47.40 -3.78 22.60
C GLN A 321 -46.82 -4.02 21.20
N SER A 322 -46.47 -5.27 20.90
CA SER A 322 -46.58 -5.77 19.53
C SER A 322 -48.07 -5.98 19.27
N GLN A 323 -48.77 -4.91 18.90
CA GLN A 323 -50.08 -5.09 18.29
C GLN A 323 -49.84 -5.86 16.98
N ASP A 324 -50.43 -7.04 16.86
CA ASP A 324 -50.59 -7.76 15.60
C ASP A 324 -51.48 -6.90 14.70
N VAL A 325 -50.86 -5.90 14.07
CA VAL A 325 -51.49 -5.10 13.03
C VAL A 325 -51.68 -6.02 11.83
N ASP A 326 -52.93 -6.13 11.38
CA ASP A 326 -53.34 -6.93 10.22
C ASP A 326 -52.36 -6.68 9.05
N PRO A 327 -51.76 -7.74 8.47
CA PRO A 327 -50.88 -7.62 7.31
C PRO A 327 -51.48 -6.77 6.17
N ALA A 328 -52.80 -6.77 6.00
CA ALA A 328 -53.49 -5.95 5.01
C ALA A 328 -53.38 -4.45 5.31
N GLU A 329 -53.47 -4.05 6.58
CA GLU A 329 -53.32 -2.65 7.00
C GLU A 329 -51.88 -2.17 6.82
N ARG A 330 -50.90 -3.03 7.11
CA ARG A 330 -49.48 -2.73 6.87
C ARG A 330 -49.18 -2.54 5.38
N ALA A 331 -49.75 -3.36 4.51
CA ALA A 331 -49.59 -3.24 3.05
C ALA A 331 -50.22 -1.95 2.51
N ARG A 332 -51.39 -1.56 3.03
CA ARG A 332 -52.09 -0.33 2.63
C ARG A 332 -51.31 0.93 3.03
N ARG A 333 -50.74 0.94 4.24
CA ARG A 333 -49.91 2.06 4.74
C ARG A 333 -48.60 2.22 3.97
N GLU A 334 -48.01 1.11 3.54
CA GLU A 334 -46.81 1.13 2.68
C GLU A 334 -47.13 1.65 1.26
N GLN A 335 -48.28 1.29 0.69
CA GLN A 335 -48.74 1.84 -0.59
C GLN A 335 -48.98 3.35 -0.52
N GLU A 336 -49.55 3.83 0.57
CA GLU A 336 -49.80 5.25 0.80
C GLU A 336 -48.48 6.04 0.91
N ARG A 337 -47.49 5.52 1.65
CA ARG A 337 -46.14 6.11 1.70
C ARG A 337 -45.45 6.18 0.34
N ARG A 338 -45.64 5.18 -0.52
CA ARG A 338 -45.07 5.19 -1.88
C ARG A 338 -45.70 6.27 -2.76
N LYS A 339 -47.02 6.41 -2.69
CA LYS A 339 -47.73 7.48 -3.43
C LYS A 339 -47.31 8.87 -2.97
N GLU A 340 -47.11 9.06 -1.67
CA GLU A 340 -46.64 10.34 -1.11
C GLU A 340 -45.21 10.67 -1.58
N MET A 341 -44.31 9.68 -1.65
CA MET A 341 -42.97 9.88 -2.21
C MET A 341 -42.98 10.15 -3.71
N ASP A 342 -43.82 9.46 -4.48
CA ASP A 342 -43.94 9.70 -5.93
C ASP A 342 -44.52 11.09 -6.22
N GLN A 343 -45.45 11.56 -5.39
CA GLN A 343 -46.00 12.91 -5.51
C GLN A 343 -44.97 13.97 -5.13
N ALA A 344 -44.22 13.78 -4.04
CA ALA A 344 -43.12 14.67 -3.65
C ALA A 344 -41.98 14.73 -4.70
N ALA A 345 -41.76 13.64 -5.45
CA ALA A 345 -40.79 13.62 -6.53
C ALA A 345 -41.28 14.38 -7.78
N GLN A 346 -42.60 14.44 -8.03
CA GLN A 346 -43.18 15.25 -9.11
C GLN A 346 -43.17 16.75 -8.76
N ASP A 347 -43.34 17.09 -7.48
CA ASP A 347 -43.29 18.47 -7.00
C ASP A 347 -41.85 19.02 -6.90
N PHE A 348 -40.83 18.17 -7.07
CA PHE A 348 -39.45 18.60 -7.11
C PHE A 348 -39.11 19.18 -8.49
N GLU A 349 -39.43 20.44 -8.71
CA GLU A 349 -38.89 21.19 -9.85
C GLU A 349 -37.37 21.30 -9.67
N PRO A 350 -36.56 20.74 -10.59
CA PRO A 350 -35.13 20.96 -10.54
C PRO A 350 -34.88 22.46 -10.70
N VAL A 351 -34.30 23.06 -9.68
CA VAL A 351 -33.71 24.39 -9.79
C VAL A 351 -32.57 24.26 -10.79
N TYR A 352 -32.81 24.70 -12.02
CA TYR A 352 -31.76 24.93 -12.99
C TYR A 352 -30.89 26.03 -12.39
N VAL A 353 -29.71 25.64 -11.91
CA VAL A 353 -28.64 26.58 -11.67
C VAL A 353 -28.19 26.98 -13.06
N ASP A 354 -28.50 28.22 -13.46
CA ASP A 354 -27.95 28.81 -14.67
C ASP A 354 -26.42 28.75 -14.52
N GLU A 355 -25.80 27.87 -15.31
CA GLU A 355 -24.35 27.82 -15.51
C GLU A 355 -23.97 29.08 -16.31
N GLU A 356 -23.98 30.24 -15.65
CA GLU A 356 -23.31 31.42 -16.18
C GLU A 356 -21.81 31.15 -16.19
N GLU A 357 -21.26 31.31 -17.40
CA GLU A 357 -19.88 31.25 -17.86
C GLU A 357 -18.87 31.85 -16.85
N ASP A 358 -18.22 30.99 -16.06
CA ASP A 358 -16.92 31.29 -15.45
C ASP A 358 -15.81 30.83 -16.43
N ASP A 359 -15.64 31.59 -17.51
CA ASP A 359 -14.44 31.61 -18.35
C ASP A 359 -13.31 32.36 -17.60
N ASP A 360 -12.76 31.74 -16.55
CA ASP A 360 -11.53 32.21 -15.90
C ASP A 360 -10.35 31.31 -16.28
N ASP A 361 -9.83 31.61 -17.47
CA ASP A 361 -8.41 31.81 -17.77
C ASP A 361 -7.41 31.44 -16.65
N ALA A 362 -6.90 30.21 -16.70
CA ALA A 362 -5.67 29.83 -15.99
C ALA A 362 -4.64 29.43 -17.05
N GLY A 363 -3.90 30.43 -17.51
CA GLY A 363 -2.77 30.31 -18.41
C GLY A 363 -1.78 29.23 -17.97
N VAL A 364 -1.48 28.35 -18.93
CA VAL A 364 -0.34 27.46 -18.91
C VAL A 364 0.90 28.34 -19.08
N ASN A 365 1.57 28.69 -17.99
CA ASN A 365 2.95 29.18 -18.03
C ASN A 365 3.86 27.95 -18.16
N ASP A 366 4.06 27.51 -19.40
CA ASP A 366 5.25 26.76 -19.80
C ASP A 366 6.38 27.79 -19.95
N GLU A 367 7.04 28.13 -18.84
CA GLU A 367 8.28 28.90 -18.83
C GLU A 367 9.42 27.99 -18.35
N ASP A 368 10.26 27.60 -19.31
CA ASP A 368 11.72 27.64 -19.29
C ASP A 368 12.46 27.22 -17.99
N GLU A 369 13.03 26.01 -17.99
CA GLU A 369 14.33 25.74 -17.35
C GLU A 369 15.15 24.78 -18.24
N ASP A 370 15.70 25.36 -19.33
CA ASP A 370 16.94 24.90 -19.95
C ASP A 370 18.10 25.31 -19.03
N ASP A 371 18.55 24.42 -18.14
CA ASP A 371 19.82 24.57 -17.42
C ASP A 371 20.91 23.74 -18.14
N GLU A 372 21.49 24.38 -19.15
CA GLU A 372 22.85 24.10 -19.62
C GLU A 372 23.85 24.68 -18.61
N GLU A 373 24.41 23.85 -17.74
CA GLU A 373 25.67 24.20 -17.05
C GLU A 373 26.83 23.40 -17.65
N ASP A 374 27.46 24.05 -18.63
CA ASP A 374 28.88 23.91 -18.92
C ASP A 374 29.70 24.41 -17.71
N GLU A 375 30.44 23.52 -17.05
CA GLU A 375 31.65 23.91 -16.31
C GLU A 375 32.86 23.12 -16.87
N GLU A 376 33.40 23.65 -17.97
CA GLU A 376 34.83 23.58 -18.23
C GLU A 376 35.55 24.51 -17.25
N ASP A 377 36.40 23.97 -16.37
CA ASP A 377 37.46 24.76 -15.75
C ASP A 377 38.81 24.04 -15.83
N ALA A 378 39.52 24.43 -16.88
CA ALA A 378 40.86 24.98 -16.86
C ALA A 378 41.88 24.43 -15.85
N GLN A 379 42.92 23.82 -16.43
CA GLN A 379 44.33 24.23 -16.30
C GLN A 379 44.71 24.96 -15.01
N ASP A 380 45.70 24.44 -14.28
CA ASP A 380 46.98 25.15 -14.24
C ASP A 380 48.12 24.43 -13.49
N LYS A 381 49.31 24.59 -14.09
CA LYS A 381 50.66 24.70 -13.47
C LYS A 381 51.34 23.42 -12.99
N ASP A 382 52.65 23.23 -13.11
CA ASP A 382 53.78 23.90 -13.75
C ASP A 382 54.96 22.89 -13.63
N ASP A 383 56.14 23.28 -14.12
CA ASP A 383 57.46 22.63 -14.02
C ASP A 383 57.91 22.04 -15.36
N GLU A 384 58.37 22.87 -16.31
CA GLU A 384 59.65 23.59 -16.26
C GLU A 384 60.82 22.64 -15.94
N LEU A 385 61.50 22.16 -16.99
CA LEU A 385 62.93 22.46 -17.14
C LEU A 385 63.44 22.14 -18.54
N VAL A 386 63.92 23.21 -19.15
CA VAL A 386 64.69 23.32 -20.37
C VAL A 386 66.13 22.84 -20.13
N LEU A 387 66.68 22.17 -21.15
CA LEU A 387 68.09 21.75 -21.43
C LEU A 387 68.59 20.40 -20.91
#